data_AF-A0A2H9NA80-F1
#
_entry.id   AF-A0A2H9NA80-F1
#
_cell.length_a   1.000
_cell.length_b   1.000
_cell.length_c   1.000
_cell.angle_alpha   90.00
_cell.angle_beta   90.00
_cell.angle_gamma   90.00
#
_symmetry.space_group_name_H-M   'P 1'
#
loop_
_entity.id
_entity.type
_entity.pdbx_description
1 polymer ?
#
loop_
_entity_poly.entity_id
_entity_poly.type
_entity_poly.pdbx_seq_one_letter_code
_entity_poly.pdbx_strand_id
1 'polypeptide(L)' 'MSESNAVLIGNKPVMNYVLACITLFHGGAKEINVKARGRSISIAVDVVEVVTRRFLPDVKIKKIG' A
#
# COMPACT_ATOMS: atom_id res chain seq x y z
N MET A 1 11.54 -12.15 -5.62
CA MET A 1 10.66 -11.37 -4.73
C MET A 1 9.35 -12.14 -4.65
N SER A 2 9.02 -12.69 -3.50
CA SER A 2 7.75 -13.38 -3.32
C SER A 2 6.60 -12.40 -3.57
N GLU A 3 5.58 -12.81 -4.35
CA GLU A 3 4.38 -12.00 -4.59
C GLU A 3 3.57 -11.71 -3.31
N SER A 4 3.95 -12.34 -2.19
CA SER A 4 3.26 -12.34 -0.90
C SER A 4 2.99 -10.94 -0.32
N ASN A 5 3.79 -9.93 -0.66
CA ASN A 5 3.68 -8.58 -0.08
C ASN A 5 3.24 -7.51 -1.10
N ALA A 6 2.66 -7.91 -2.24
CA ALA A 6 2.15 -6.97 -3.23
C ALA A 6 0.67 -6.65 -3.01
N VAL A 7 0.32 -5.36 -3.00
CA VAL A 7 -1.07 -4.87 -2.98
C VAL A 7 -1.39 -4.27 -4.35
N LEU A 8 -2.26 -4.95 -5.10
CA LEU A 8 -2.67 -4.53 -6.45
C LEU A 8 -3.90 -3.62 -6.38
N ILE A 9 -3.76 -2.37 -6.83
CA ILE A 9 -4.83 -1.38 -6.80
C ILE A 9 -5.69 -1.50 -8.07
N GLY A 10 -7.00 -1.51 -7.85
CA GLY A 10 -8.03 -1.64 -8.88
C GLY A 10 -9.21 -0.72 -8.55
N ASN A 11 -10.43 -1.27 -8.55
CA ASN A 11 -11.67 -0.51 -8.39
C ASN A 11 -12.29 -0.61 -6.97
N LYS A 12 -11.61 -1.20 -5.98
CA LYS A 12 -12.15 -1.22 -4.60
C LYS A 12 -11.97 0.17 -3.95
N PRO A 13 -12.80 0.52 -2.93
CA PRO A 13 -12.58 1.74 -2.16
C PRO A 13 -11.18 1.80 -1.52
N VAL A 14 -10.63 3.02 -1.39
CA VAL A 14 -9.29 3.30 -0.85
C VAL A 14 -9.03 2.56 0.46
N MET A 15 -9.98 2.62 1.40
CA MET A 15 -9.82 2.03 2.74
C MET A 15 -9.62 0.51 2.73
N ASN A 16 -10.14 -0.21 1.73
CA ASN A 16 -9.91 -1.65 1.62
C ASN A 16 -8.44 -1.97 1.33
N TYR A 17 -7.78 -1.14 0.53
CA TYR A 17 -6.35 -1.29 0.23
C TYR A 17 -5.48 -0.82 1.40
N VAL A 18 -5.89 0.23 2.10
CA VAL A 18 -5.23 0.70 3.34
C VAL A 18 -5.24 -0.42 4.39
N LEU A 19 -6.40 -1.06 4.62
CA LEU A 19 -6.51 -2.18 5.55
C LEU A 19 -5.59 -3.34 5.15
N ALA A 20 -5.54 -3.70 3.87
CA ALA A 20 -4.65 -4.75 3.39
C ALA A 20 -3.16 -4.44 3.67
N CYS A 21 -2.74 -3.18 3.47
CA CYS A 21 -1.38 -2.75 3.80
C CYS A 21 -1.09 -2.89 5.29
N ILE A 22 -2.00 -2.45 6.16
CA ILE A 22 -1.88 -2.55 7.61
C ILE A 22 -1.80 -4.02 8.06
N THR A 23 -2.67 -4.88 7.51
CA THR A 23 -2.67 -6.31 7.83
C THR A 23 -1.34 -6.98 7.47
N LEU A 24 -0.74 -6.64 6.32
CA LEU A 24 0.58 -7.16 5.94
C LEU A 24 1.68 -6.73 6.92
N PHE A 25 1.72 -5.45 7.29
CA PHE A 25 2.70 -4.95 8.26
C PHE A 25 2.52 -5.59 9.64
N HIS A 26 1.29 -5.68 10.15
CA HIS A 26 1.00 -6.38 11.41
C HIS A 26 1.27 -7.88 11.33
N GLY A 27 1.20 -8.49 10.14
CA GLY A 27 1.61 -9.86 9.87
C GLY A 27 3.12 -10.07 9.79
N GLY A 28 3.93 -9.04 10.08
CA GLY A 28 5.39 -9.11 10.12
C GLY A 28 6.09 -8.80 8.79
N ALA A 29 5.36 -8.35 7.77
CA ALA A 29 5.99 -7.90 6.53
C ALA A 29 6.84 -6.65 6.81
N LYS A 30 8.14 -6.72 6.48
CA LYS A 30 9.06 -5.57 6.61
C LYS A 30 8.91 -4.57 5.46
N GLU A 31 8.50 -5.07 4.29
CA GLU A 31 8.33 -4.28 3.08
C GLU A 31 7.08 -4.77 2.34
N ILE A 32 6.33 -3.82 1.78
CA ILE A 32 5.17 -4.07 0.92
C ILE A 32 5.32 -3.29 -0.39
N ASN A 33 4.74 -3.81 -1.47
CA ASN A 33 4.75 -3.18 -2.78
C ASN A 33 3.33 -2.83 -3.21
N VAL A 34 2.99 -1.54 -3.22
CA VAL A 34 1.73 -1.07 -3.79
C VAL A 34 1.92 -0.87 -5.29
N LYS A 35 1.14 -1.58 -6.11
CA LYS A 35 1.24 -1.53 -7.57
C LYS A 35 -0.08 -1.12 -8.20
N ALA A 36 -0.01 -0.25 -9.19
CA ALA A 36 -1.16 0.23 -9.93
C ALA A 36 -0.78 0.57 -11.37
N ARG A 37 -1.78 0.71 -12.24
CA ARG A 37 -1.60 1.14 -13.63
C ARG A 37 -2.75 2.04 -14.08
N GLY A 38 -2.46 2.92 -15.04
CA GLY A 38 -3.46 3.84 -15.61
C GLY A 38 -4.13 4.70 -14.54
N ARG A 39 -5.46 4.83 -14.63
CA ARG A 39 -6.26 5.68 -13.70
C ARG A 39 -6.13 5.29 -12.22
N SER A 40 -5.77 4.05 -11.91
CA SER A 40 -5.65 3.58 -10.52
C SER A 40 -4.37 4.04 -9.83
N ILE A 41 -3.45 4.71 -10.54
CA ILE A 41 -2.21 5.24 -9.94
C ILE A 41 -2.53 6.30 -8.88
N SER A 42 -3.48 7.20 -9.13
CA SER A 42 -3.89 8.21 -8.13
C SER A 42 -4.41 7.55 -6.85
N ILE A 43 -5.25 6.51 -6.99
CA ILE A 43 -5.76 5.74 -5.84
C ILE A 43 -4.61 5.09 -5.07
N ALA A 44 -3.57 4.61 -5.74
CA ALA A 44 -2.41 4.02 -5.08
C ALA A 44 -1.64 5.05 -4.24
N VAL A 45 -1.49 6.28 -4.75
CA VAL A 45 -0.88 7.39 -4.02
C VAL A 45 -1.71 7.72 -2.78
N ASP A 46 -3.04 7.83 -2.92
CA ASP A 46 -3.94 8.09 -1.79
C ASP A 46 -3.83 7.00 -0.70
N VAL A 47 -3.75 5.72 -1.11
CA VAL A 47 -3.56 4.60 -0.19
C VAL A 47 -2.24 4.73 0.58
N VAL A 48 -1.13 4.98 -0.11
CA VAL A 48 0.20 5.11 0.52
C VAL A 48 0.23 6.31 1.47
N GLU A 49 -0.38 7.43 1.08
CA GLU A 49 -0.45 8.63 1.89
C GLU A 49 -1.28 8.44 3.16
N VAL A 50 -2.45 7.78 3.05
CA VAL A 50 -3.28 7.46 4.23
C VAL A 50 -2.55 6.49 5.17
N VAL A 51 -1.90 5.46 4.63
CA VAL A 51 -1.13 4.49 5.45
C VAL A 51 -0.04 5.21 6.23
N THR A 52 0.80 6.01 5.56
CA THR A 52 1.97 6.65 6.17
C THR A 52 1.60 7.83 7.08
N ARG A 53 0.57 8.61 6.76
CA ARG A 53 0.19 9.79 7.57
C ARG A 53 -0.72 9.48 8.74
N ARG A 54 -1.57 8.46 8.64
CA ARG A 54 -2.64 8.22 9.62
C ARG A 54 -2.46 6.97 10.46
N PHE A 55 -1.89 5.91 9.90
CA PHE A 55 -1.91 4.58 10.55
C PHE A 55 -0.52 4.08 10.96
N LEU A 56 0.49 4.29 10.12
CA LEU A 56 1.85 3.75 10.31
C LEU A 56 2.89 4.86 10.06
N PRO A 57 3.05 5.81 10.99
CA PRO A 57 3.93 6.99 10.82
C PRO A 57 5.41 6.64 10.67
N ASP A 58 5.84 5.48 11.19
CA ASP A 58 7.24 5.04 11.12
C ASP A 58 7.60 4.37 9.77
N VAL A 59 6.59 4.08 8.93
CA VAL A 59 6.82 3.47 7.61
C VAL A 59 7.37 4.52 6.65
N LYS A 60 8.49 4.18 5.99
CA LYS A 60 9.16 5.05 5.03
C LYS A 60 8.99 4.54 3.59
N ILE A 61 8.85 5.47 2.65
CA ILE A 61 8.83 5.16 1.22
C ILE A 61 10.25 4.79 0.78
N LYS A 62 10.46 3.55 0.36
CA LYS A 62 11.77 3.05 -0.09
C LYS A 62 12.12 3.44 -1.53
N LYS A 63 11.17 3.29 -2.45
CA LYS A 63 11.34 3.59 -3.88
C LYS A 63 9.98 3.85 -4.54
N ILE A 64 9.97 4.78 -5.49
CA ILE A 64 8.88 5.03 -6.45
C ILE A 64 9.45 4.85 -7.85
N GLY A 65 8.81 4.04 -8.70
CA GLY A 65 9.26 3.77 -10.07
C GLY A 65 8.82 2.42 -10.59
#